data_AF-A0A9W8Q1M4-F1
#
_entry.id   AF-A0A9W8Q1M4-F1
#
_cell.length_a   1.000
_cell.length_b   1.000
_cell.length_c   1.000
_cell.angle_alpha   90.00
_cell.angle_beta   90.00
_cell.angle_gamma   90.00
#
_symmetry.space_group_name_H-M   'P 1'
#
loop_
_entity.id
_entity.type
_entity.pdbx_description
1 polymer ?
#
loop_
_entity_poly.entity_id
_entity_poly.type
_entity_poly.pdbx_seq_one_letter_code
_entity_poly.pdbx_strand_id
1 'polypeptide(L)'
;MAVFSELKAQDRLPGWVNPTTLKPVAAYDACDSCRFMVGVPIMHWTFARVAQLGFASGNQDHEGFPTNTPDLKAAVKAGKNGRFGTLTFYESSPDVQRYYCSRCSASVFYAVDDLPDQVDIAMGLLHAPEGSRAGSWVEWEWGGLGHKDNTIGGWREEFGASISVEIAWPWCLVPMTRAVAGSLQVVAYAKIPCQPEEALIW
;
A
#
# COMPACT_ATOMS: atom_id res chain seq x y z
N MET A 1 -0.39 17.90 13.81
CA MET A 1 -0.51 17.20 12.52
C MET A 1 -1.97 17.14 12.16
N ALA A 2 -2.35 17.48 10.93
CA ALA A 2 -3.75 17.45 10.53
C ALA A 2 -4.25 16.01 10.46
N VAL A 3 -5.38 15.72 11.10
CA VAL A 3 -6.02 14.40 11.06
C VAL A 3 -6.73 14.26 9.70
N PHE A 4 -6.82 13.05 9.12
CA PHE A 4 -7.43 12.86 7.79
C PHE A 4 -8.87 13.41 7.68
N SER A 5 -9.62 13.44 8.78
CA SER A 5 -10.93 14.09 8.87
C SER A 5 -10.87 15.59 8.56
N GLU A 6 -9.86 16.31 9.06
CA GLU A 6 -9.66 17.74 8.82
C GLU A 6 -9.24 18.00 7.37
N LEU A 7 -8.34 17.16 6.83
CA LEU A 7 -7.93 17.25 5.44
C LEU A 7 -9.09 16.98 4.48
N LYS A 8 -9.96 16.01 4.79
CA LYS A 8 -11.19 15.76 4.04
C LYS A 8 -12.12 16.97 4.05
N ALA A 9 -12.31 17.61 5.22
CA ALA A 9 -13.16 18.80 5.33
C ALA A 9 -12.65 19.99 4.49
N GLN A 10 -11.36 20.01 4.17
CA GLN A 10 -10.71 21.04 3.35
C GLN A 10 -10.53 20.64 1.88
N ASP A 11 -11.05 19.49 1.45
CA ASP A 11 -10.82 18.93 0.11
C ASP A 11 -9.32 18.72 -0.21
N ARG A 12 -8.54 18.35 0.82
CA ARG A 12 -7.07 18.14 0.77
C ARG A 12 -6.67 16.73 1.15
N LEU A 13 -7.61 15.79 1.07
CA LEU A 13 -7.36 14.39 1.39
C LEU A 13 -6.39 13.80 0.36
N PRO A 14 -5.29 13.14 0.78
CA PRO A 14 -4.40 12.47 -0.17
C PRO A 14 -5.13 11.38 -0.95
N GLY A 15 -4.80 11.20 -2.24
CA GLY A 15 -5.47 10.24 -3.12
C GLY A 15 -5.36 8.77 -2.66
N TRP A 16 -4.38 8.47 -1.80
CA TRP A 16 -4.18 7.16 -1.18
C TRP A 16 -4.94 6.96 0.14
N VAL A 17 -5.87 7.84 0.50
CA VAL A 17 -6.74 7.67 1.67
C VAL A 17 -8.18 7.43 1.21
N ASN A 18 -8.80 6.36 1.69
CA ASN A 18 -10.21 6.11 1.41
C ASN A 18 -11.08 7.21 2.06
N PRO A 19 -11.89 7.97 1.28
CA PRO A 19 -12.63 9.10 1.82
C PRO A 19 -13.76 8.70 2.77
N THR A 20 -14.22 7.45 2.73
CA THR A 20 -15.28 6.93 3.61
C THR A 20 -14.69 6.44 4.93
N THR A 21 -13.65 5.60 4.87
CA THR A 21 -13.07 4.98 6.08
C THR A 21 -11.96 5.82 6.72
N LEU A 22 -11.43 6.81 6.00
CA LEU A 22 -10.27 7.63 6.37
C LEU A 22 -9.00 6.83 6.66
N LYS A 23 -8.94 5.58 6.18
CA LYS A 23 -7.76 4.73 6.27
C LYS A 23 -6.88 4.93 5.03
N PRO A 24 -5.54 4.92 5.18
CA PRO A 24 -4.64 4.73 4.06
C PRO A 24 -4.97 3.43 3.32
N VAL A 25 -4.83 3.45 2.00
CA VAL A 25 -4.99 2.24 1.19
C VAL A 25 -3.75 1.36 1.27
N ALA A 26 -3.94 0.05 1.34
CA ALA A 26 -2.91 -0.93 1.06
C ALA A 26 -3.08 -1.40 -0.40
N ALA A 27 -2.11 -1.07 -1.24
CA ALA A 27 -2.13 -1.31 -2.67
C ALA A 27 -1.22 -2.48 -3.05
N TYR A 28 -1.63 -3.20 -4.10
CA TYR A 28 -0.81 -4.22 -4.74
C TYR A 28 0.14 -3.58 -5.74
N ASP A 29 1.36 -4.10 -5.84
CA ASP A 29 2.37 -3.63 -6.77
C ASP A 29 3.05 -4.84 -7.44
N ALA A 30 2.86 -4.93 -8.75
CA ALA A 30 3.43 -5.99 -9.57
C ALA A 30 4.60 -5.50 -10.41
N CYS A 31 5.14 -4.30 -10.19
CA CYS A 31 6.22 -3.75 -10.98
C CYS A 31 7.45 -4.70 -10.99
N ASP A 32 8.12 -4.87 -12.13
CA ASP A 32 9.32 -5.72 -12.21
C ASP A 32 10.46 -5.21 -11.34
N SER A 33 10.64 -3.89 -11.25
CA SER A 33 11.67 -3.30 -10.37
C SER A 33 11.42 -3.63 -8.89
N CYS A 34 10.15 -3.67 -8.49
CA CYS A 34 9.70 -3.96 -7.14
C CYS A 34 9.88 -5.44 -6.83
N ARG A 35 9.49 -6.31 -7.77
CA ARG A 35 9.77 -7.76 -7.68
C ARG A 35 11.26 -8.05 -7.57
N PHE A 36 12.09 -7.43 -8.39
CA PHE A 36 13.54 -7.66 -8.36
C PHE A 36 14.17 -7.17 -7.06
N MET A 37 13.71 -6.05 -6.52
CA MET A 37 14.23 -5.48 -5.27
C MET A 37 13.80 -6.29 -4.05
N VAL A 38 12.51 -6.64 -3.95
CA VAL A 38 11.94 -7.27 -2.74
C VAL A 38 12.06 -8.80 -2.79
N GLY A 39 12.18 -9.39 -3.99
CA GLY A 39 12.24 -10.84 -4.16
C GLY A 39 10.89 -11.56 -4.04
N VAL A 40 9.78 -10.82 -4.13
CA VAL A 40 8.40 -11.37 -4.08
C VAL A 40 7.65 -11.05 -5.37
N PRO A 41 6.75 -11.93 -5.84
CA PRO A 41 6.03 -11.72 -7.11
C PRO A 41 5.04 -10.56 -7.06
N ILE A 42 4.56 -10.18 -5.87
CA ILE A 42 3.64 -9.06 -5.65
C ILE A 42 4.07 -8.38 -4.36
N MET A 43 4.41 -7.10 -4.46
CA MET A 43 4.70 -6.25 -3.31
C MET A 43 3.42 -5.57 -2.83
N HIS A 44 3.37 -5.25 -1.54
CA HIS A 44 2.25 -4.55 -0.95
C HIS A 44 2.74 -3.31 -0.21
N TRP A 45 2.22 -2.16 -0.61
CA TRP A 45 2.57 -0.86 -0.03
C TRP A 45 1.35 -0.24 0.63
N THR A 46 1.57 0.45 1.75
CA THR A 46 0.65 1.48 2.23
C THR A 46 1.35 2.82 2.17
N PHE A 47 0.61 3.91 2.30
CA PHE A 47 1.13 5.25 2.13
C PHE A 47 1.02 6.04 3.42
N ALA A 48 2.00 6.90 3.69
CA ALA A 48 1.94 7.85 4.78
C ALA A 48 2.62 9.16 4.39
N ARG A 49 2.23 10.25 5.05
CA ARG A 49 3.07 11.45 5.03
C ARG A 49 4.29 11.20 5.90
N VAL A 50 5.48 11.62 5.47
CA VAL A 50 6.71 11.48 6.28
C VAL A 50 6.55 12.19 7.61
N ALA A 51 5.88 13.35 7.60
CA ALA A 51 5.51 14.06 8.82
C ALA A 51 4.63 13.28 9.79
N GLN A 52 3.99 12.16 9.42
CA GLN A 52 3.22 11.31 10.34
C GLN A 52 4.05 10.21 10.99
N LEU A 53 5.31 10.04 10.57
CA LEU A 53 6.21 9.03 11.09
C LEU A 53 6.95 9.53 12.33
N GLY A 54 7.32 8.61 13.19
CA GLY A 54 8.03 8.87 14.43
C GLY A 54 8.93 7.70 14.80
N PHE A 55 9.96 7.97 15.60
CA PHE A 55 10.74 6.90 16.21
C PHE A 55 9.88 6.19 17.28
N ALA A 56 10.02 4.87 17.39
CA ALA A 56 9.43 4.13 18.51
C ALA A 56 9.95 4.71 19.84
N SER A 57 9.06 4.87 20.83
CA SER A 57 9.41 5.49 22.12
C SER A 57 10.59 4.74 22.78
N GLY A 58 11.68 5.44 23.07
CA GLY A 58 12.86 4.83 23.69
C GLY A 58 14.16 5.64 23.66
N ASN A 59 14.28 6.69 22.83
CA ASN A 59 15.44 7.58 22.82
C ASN A 59 14.99 9.05 22.74
N GLN A 60 15.15 9.78 23.84
CA GLN A 60 14.79 11.19 24.00
C GLN A 60 15.87 12.12 23.45
N ASP A 61 16.23 11.97 22.17
CA ASP A 61 16.91 13.05 21.46
C ASP A 61 15.87 14.10 21.05
N HIS A 62 16.24 15.38 21.17
CA HIS A 62 15.37 16.53 20.88
C HIS A 62 14.97 16.66 19.40
N GLU A 63 15.70 16.03 18.47
CA GLU A 63 15.36 16.07 17.05
C GLU A 63 14.29 15.01 16.72
N GLY A 64 13.20 15.46 16.11
CA GLY A 64 12.11 14.58 15.65
C GLY A 64 12.51 13.68 14.49
N PHE A 65 11.58 12.81 14.07
CA PHE A 65 11.70 12.12 12.79
C PHE A 65 11.60 13.17 11.65
N PRO A 66 12.33 13.00 10.53
CA PRO A 66 12.25 13.90 9.38
C PRO A 66 10.80 14.12 8.91
N THR A 67 10.49 15.29 8.36
CA THR A 67 9.11 15.62 7.97
C THR A 67 8.83 15.50 6.47
N ASN A 68 9.85 15.26 5.66
CA ASN A 68 9.80 15.11 4.21
C ASN A 68 10.90 14.13 3.73
N THR A 69 10.83 13.69 2.48
CA THR A 69 11.76 12.69 1.91
C THR A 69 13.18 13.22 1.69
N PRO A 70 13.43 14.51 1.31
CA PRO A 70 14.79 15.04 1.27
C PRO A 70 15.51 15.01 2.64
N ASP A 71 14.81 15.41 3.70
CA ASP A 71 15.36 15.40 5.06
C ASP A 71 15.56 13.96 5.55
N LEU A 72 14.66 13.04 5.21
CA LEU A 72 14.82 11.61 5.49
C LEU A 72 16.08 11.06 4.83
N LYS A 73 16.28 11.34 3.54
CA LYS A 73 17.46 10.95 2.77
C LYS A 73 18.74 11.48 3.40
N ALA A 74 18.76 12.77 3.73
CA ALA A 74 19.90 13.42 4.36
C ALA A 74 20.22 12.82 5.74
N ALA A 75 19.20 12.59 6.56
CA ALA A 75 19.35 12.03 7.91
C ALA A 75 19.89 10.59 7.89
N VAL A 76 19.35 9.73 7.02
CA VAL A 76 19.82 8.35 6.86
C VAL A 76 21.24 8.33 6.27
N LYS A 77 21.54 9.16 5.26
CA LYS A 77 22.87 9.26 4.65
C LYS A 77 23.94 9.72 5.63
N ALA A 78 23.60 10.65 6.52
CA ALA A 78 24.53 11.14 7.54
C ALA A 78 24.94 10.04 8.52
N GLY A 79 24.06 9.06 8.78
CA GLY A 79 24.35 7.91 9.65
C GLY A 79 24.64 8.27 11.11
N LYS A 80 24.35 9.50 11.54
CA LYS A 80 24.69 10.01 12.89
C LYS A 80 23.64 9.68 13.95
N ASN A 81 22.38 9.52 13.54
CA ASN A 81 21.28 9.27 14.45
C ASN A 81 21.04 7.76 14.62
N GLY A 82 21.52 7.21 15.74
CA GLY A 82 21.43 5.78 16.05
C GLY A 82 19.99 5.22 16.12
N ARG A 83 18.96 6.09 16.20
CA ARG A 83 17.55 5.66 16.17
C ARG A 83 17.12 5.10 14.81
N PHE A 84 17.82 5.43 13.73
CA PHE A 84 17.61 4.78 12.43
C PHE A 84 18.15 3.33 12.40
N GLY A 85 18.96 2.94 13.39
CA GLY A 85 19.49 1.58 13.52
C GLY A 85 20.27 1.15 12.27
N THR A 86 19.74 0.16 11.56
CA THR A 86 20.34 -0.42 10.35
C THR A 86 19.65 0.04 9.07
N LEU A 87 18.79 1.06 9.13
CA LEU A 87 18.16 1.63 7.94
C LEU A 87 19.24 2.28 7.06
N THR A 88 19.24 1.91 5.79
CA THR A 88 20.03 2.54 4.73
C THR A 88 19.17 2.68 3.49
N PHE A 89 19.67 3.31 2.44
CA PHE A 89 18.99 3.38 1.15
C PHE A 89 19.97 3.29 -0.02
N TYR A 90 19.41 3.00 -1.19
CA TYR A 90 20.07 3.22 -2.47
C TYR A 90 19.13 3.95 -3.42
N GLU A 91 19.69 4.54 -4.47
CA GLU A 91 18.95 5.22 -5.53
C GLU A 91 18.84 4.29 -6.74
N SER A 92 17.63 3.85 -7.10
CA SER A 92 17.46 3.00 -8.30
C SER A 92 17.42 3.81 -9.59
N SER A 93 17.15 5.10 -9.48
CA SER A 93 17.24 6.15 -10.50
C SER A 93 17.49 7.48 -9.76
N PRO A 94 17.86 8.58 -10.45
CA PRO A 94 18.19 9.85 -9.80
C PRO A 94 17.10 10.40 -8.85
N ASP A 95 15.84 10.06 -9.13
CA ASP A 95 14.62 10.53 -8.47
C ASP A 95 13.97 9.49 -7.54
N VAL A 96 14.50 8.26 -7.47
CA VAL A 96 13.88 7.13 -6.74
C VAL A 96 14.79 6.63 -5.63
N GLN A 97 14.25 6.61 -4.41
CA GLN A 97 14.95 6.20 -3.20
C GLN A 97 14.32 4.91 -2.65
N ARG A 98 15.15 3.90 -2.34
CA ARG A 98 14.71 2.60 -1.82
C ARG A 98 15.39 2.31 -0.49
N TYR A 99 14.64 2.39 0.60
CA TYR A 99 15.12 2.22 1.96
C TYR A 99 14.95 0.78 2.42
N TYR A 100 15.96 0.22 3.07
CA TYR A 100 16.00 -1.17 3.51
C TYR A 100 16.87 -1.35 4.75
N CYS A 101 16.70 -2.47 5.44
CA CYS A 101 17.59 -2.86 6.53
C CYS A 101 18.89 -3.44 5.97
N SER A 102 20.04 -2.84 6.29
CA SER A 102 21.36 -3.28 5.84
C SER A 102 21.80 -4.67 6.36
N ARG A 103 21.06 -5.27 7.31
CA ARG A 103 21.36 -6.60 7.87
C ARG A 103 20.57 -7.74 7.26
N CYS A 104 19.26 -7.55 7.08
CA CYS A 104 18.35 -8.61 6.60
C CYS A 104 17.71 -8.30 5.25
N SER A 105 18.03 -7.15 4.65
CA SER A 105 17.49 -6.69 3.36
C SER A 105 15.98 -6.45 3.34
N ALA A 106 15.32 -6.41 4.50
CA ALA A 106 13.89 -6.08 4.56
C ALA A 106 13.65 -4.68 4.00
N SER A 107 12.82 -4.59 2.96
CA SER A 107 12.38 -3.33 2.36
C SER A 107 11.51 -2.55 3.34
N VAL A 108 11.80 -1.26 3.52
CA VAL A 108 11.13 -0.40 4.50
C VAL A 108 10.32 0.68 3.81
N PHE A 109 10.98 1.55 3.05
CA PHE A 109 10.34 2.66 2.35
C PHE A 109 10.69 2.69 0.87
N TYR A 110 9.75 3.14 0.06
CA TYR A 110 9.98 3.68 -1.28
C TYR A 110 9.59 5.16 -1.29
N ALA A 111 10.39 5.99 -1.96
CA ALA A 111 10.14 7.40 -2.09
C ALA A 111 10.55 7.90 -3.48
N VAL A 112 9.83 8.90 -3.97
CA VAL A 112 10.16 9.63 -5.19
C VAL A 112 10.26 11.12 -4.90
N ASP A 113 11.14 11.81 -5.61
CA ASP A 113 11.40 13.23 -5.36
C ASP A 113 10.16 14.12 -5.70
N ASP A 114 9.30 13.68 -6.62
CA ASP A 114 8.05 14.36 -6.98
C ASP A 114 6.98 14.36 -5.87
N LEU A 115 7.12 13.47 -4.89
CA LEU A 115 6.20 13.34 -3.76
C LEU A 115 6.96 13.54 -2.43
N PRO A 116 7.50 14.74 -2.18
CA PRO A 116 8.43 14.99 -1.08
C PRO A 116 7.79 14.80 0.31
N ASP A 117 6.47 14.84 0.39
CA ASP A 117 5.74 14.64 1.65
C ASP A 117 5.38 13.18 1.91
N GLN A 118 5.54 12.27 0.95
CA GLN A 118 4.99 10.91 0.99
C GLN A 118 6.09 9.85 0.96
N VAL A 119 5.86 8.77 1.69
CA VAL A 119 6.58 7.50 1.51
C VAL A 119 5.59 6.35 1.36
N ASP A 120 6.02 5.36 0.60
CA ASP A 120 5.37 4.08 0.50
C ASP A 120 6.05 3.16 1.52
N ILE A 121 5.26 2.53 2.39
CA ILE A 121 5.72 1.69 3.51
C ILE A 121 5.41 0.23 3.19
N ALA A 122 6.42 -0.62 3.32
CA ALA A 122 6.26 -2.04 3.10
C ALA A 122 5.26 -2.65 4.11
N MET A 123 4.13 -3.16 3.63
CA MET A 123 3.08 -3.73 4.48
C MET A 123 3.57 -4.90 5.34
N GLY A 124 4.54 -5.67 4.85
CA GLY A 124 5.14 -6.80 5.58
C GLY A 124 5.81 -6.41 6.89
N LEU A 125 6.15 -5.13 7.09
CA LEU A 125 6.74 -4.62 8.33
C LEU A 125 5.73 -4.08 9.33
N LEU A 126 4.46 -3.91 8.94
CA LEU A 126 3.45 -3.43 9.86
C LEU A 126 3.15 -4.49 10.91
N HIS A 127 3.27 -4.07 12.17
CA HIS A 127 2.86 -4.87 13.32
C HIS A 127 1.51 -4.37 13.82
N ALA A 128 0.48 -5.17 13.63
CA ALA A 128 -0.85 -4.96 14.20
C ALA A 128 -1.27 -6.20 15.00
N PRO A 129 -2.18 -6.09 16.00
CA PRO A 129 -2.68 -7.24 16.76
C PRO A 129 -3.24 -8.37 15.90
N GLU A 130 -3.83 -8.03 14.75
CA GLU A 130 -4.36 -8.97 13.75
C GLU A 130 -3.33 -9.52 12.75
N GLY A 131 -2.04 -9.20 12.94
CA GLY A 131 -0.94 -9.59 12.06
C GLY A 131 -0.75 -8.68 10.84
N SER A 132 0.09 -9.11 9.90
CA SER A 132 0.57 -8.30 8.76
C SER A 132 -0.53 -7.85 7.78
N ARG A 133 -1.75 -8.41 7.88
CA ARG A 133 -2.90 -7.91 7.11
C ARG A 133 -3.36 -6.54 7.62
N ALA A 134 -3.18 -6.23 8.92
CA ALA A 134 -3.42 -4.92 9.53
C ALA A 134 -4.74 -4.22 9.11
N GLY A 135 -5.83 -4.99 8.93
CA GLY A 135 -7.10 -4.46 8.40
C GLY A 135 -7.79 -3.42 9.29
N SER A 136 -7.39 -3.29 10.55
CA SER A 136 -7.83 -2.19 11.42
C SER A 136 -7.15 -0.87 11.07
N TRP A 137 -5.94 -0.89 10.48
CA TRP A 137 -5.15 0.29 10.13
C TRP A 137 -5.34 0.75 8.67
N VAL A 138 -5.40 -0.19 7.73
CA VAL A 138 -5.44 0.09 6.29
C VAL A 138 -6.73 -0.42 5.64
N GLU A 139 -7.07 0.17 4.50
CA GLU A 139 -8.10 -0.35 3.60
C GLU A 139 -7.42 -1.06 2.44
N TRP A 140 -7.63 -2.37 2.28
CA TRP A 140 -7.05 -3.10 1.15
C TRP A 140 -7.78 -2.72 -0.13
N GLU A 141 -7.04 -2.15 -1.09
CA GLU A 141 -7.61 -1.75 -2.37
C GLU A 141 -8.00 -3.00 -3.16
N TRP A 142 -9.23 -3.04 -3.66
CA TRP A 142 -9.65 -4.12 -4.54
C TRP A 142 -9.36 -3.75 -5.99
N GLY A 143 -8.45 -4.53 -6.60
CA GLY A 143 -8.12 -4.44 -8.01
C GLY A 143 -7.04 -3.41 -8.36
N GLY A 144 -6.72 -2.43 -7.52
CA GLY A 144 -5.60 -1.51 -7.81
C GLY A 144 -4.26 -2.25 -7.93
N LEU A 145 -3.58 -2.09 -9.07
CA LEU A 145 -2.22 -2.61 -9.32
C LEU A 145 -1.28 -1.48 -9.70
N GLY A 146 -0.44 -1.08 -8.74
CA GLY A 146 0.58 -0.06 -8.88
C GLY A 146 1.59 -0.39 -9.96
N HIS A 147 1.93 0.62 -10.76
CA HIS A 147 2.98 0.61 -11.78
C HIS A 147 2.96 -0.62 -12.72
N LYS A 148 1.76 -1.10 -13.04
CA LYS A 148 1.51 -2.29 -13.87
C LYS A 148 2.16 -2.22 -15.26
N ASP A 149 2.38 -1.02 -15.79
CA ASP A 149 3.03 -0.85 -17.11
C ASP A 149 4.46 -1.41 -17.11
N ASN A 150 5.10 -1.48 -15.95
CA ASN A 150 6.41 -2.12 -15.78
C ASN A 150 6.33 -3.66 -15.81
N THR A 151 5.18 -4.24 -16.14
CA THR A 151 5.01 -5.68 -16.43
C THR A 151 4.88 -5.97 -17.92
N ILE A 152 4.68 -4.95 -18.77
CA ILE A 152 4.47 -5.10 -20.22
C ILE A 152 5.74 -5.65 -20.88
N GLY A 153 5.57 -6.64 -21.75
CA GLY A 153 6.64 -7.39 -22.41
C GLY A 153 7.31 -8.43 -21.50
N GLY A 154 6.88 -8.54 -20.23
CA GLY A 154 7.37 -9.50 -19.26
C GLY A 154 6.42 -10.67 -19.06
N TRP A 155 6.89 -11.71 -18.35
CA TRP A 155 6.09 -12.92 -18.08
C TRP A 155 4.87 -12.68 -17.16
N ARG A 156 4.74 -11.50 -16.54
CA ARG A 156 3.62 -11.09 -15.68
C ARG A 156 2.65 -10.11 -16.35
N GLU A 157 2.82 -9.82 -17.65
CA GLU A 157 1.92 -8.92 -18.37
C GLU A 157 0.46 -9.38 -18.26
N GLU A 158 0.20 -10.67 -18.49
CA GLU A 158 -1.14 -11.26 -18.39
C GLU A 158 -1.72 -11.18 -16.96
N PHE A 159 -0.87 -11.27 -15.94
CA PHE A 159 -1.29 -11.10 -14.55
C PHE A 159 -1.77 -9.66 -14.29
N GLY A 160 -1.00 -8.67 -14.76
CA GLY A 160 -1.39 -7.26 -14.65
C GLY A 160 -2.64 -6.92 -15.47
N ALA A 161 -2.79 -7.52 -16.65
CA ALA A 161 -3.98 -7.40 -17.48
C ALA A 161 -5.21 -8.02 -16.81
N SER A 162 -5.08 -9.20 -16.21
CA SER A 162 -6.19 -9.91 -15.53
C SER A 162 -6.74 -9.11 -14.35
N ILE A 163 -5.86 -8.55 -13.50
CA ILE A 163 -6.28 -7.67 -12.40
C ILE A 163 -6.97 -6.41 -12.94
N SER A 164 -6.44 -5.81 -14.01
CA SER A 164 -7.05 -4.63 -14.63
C SER A 164 -8.46 -4.92 -15.16
N VAL A 165 -8.65 -6.11 -15.70
CA VAL A 165 -9.97 -6.61 -16.13
C VAL A 165 -10.87 -6.72 -14.91
N GLU A 166 -10.44 -7.37 -13.81
CA GLU A 166 -11.19 -7.48 -12.54
C GLU A 166 -11.70 -6.13 -11.98
N ILE A 167 -10.88 -5.07 -12.04
CA ILE A 167 -11.29 -3.71 -11.63
C ILE A 167 -12.47 -3.18 -12.46
N ALA A 168 -12.49 -3.51 -13.76
CA ALA A 168 -13.43 -2.97 -14.71
C ALA A 168 -14.79 -3.70 -14.74
N TRP A 169 -14.93 -4.83 -14.02
CA TRP A 169 -16.21 -5.55 -14.00
C TRP A 169 -17.28 -4.80 -13.20
N PRO A 170 -18.51 -4.67 -13.74
CA PRO A 170 -19.65 -4.39 -12.89
C PRO A 170 -19.77 -5.52 -11.87
N TRP A 171 -19.89 -5.16 -10.59
CA TRP A 171 -20.11 -6.11 -9.52
C TRP A 171 -21.58 -6.54 -9.50
N CYS A 172 -21.84 -7.85 -9.50
CA CYS A 172 -23.19 -8.38 -9.36
C CYS A 172 -23.42 -8.94 -7.96
N LEU A 173 -24.61 -8.67 -7.42
CA LEU A 173 -25.08 -9.28 -6.18
C LEU A 173 -25.72 -10.62 -6.52
N VAL A 174 -25.02 -11.70 -6.22
CA VAL A 174 -25.51 -13.07 -6.42
C VAL A 174 -26.08 -13.57 -5.09
N PRO A 175 -27.35 -14.00 -5.02
CA PRO A 175 -27.92 -14.58 -3.82
C PRO A 175 -27.26 -15.93 -3.53
N MET A 176 -26.57 -16.05 -2.39
CA MET A 176 -25.81 -17.25 -2.02
C MET A 176 -26.65 -18.34 -1.35
N THR A 177 -27.65 -17.96 -0.55
CA THR A 177 -28.60 -18.91 0.06
C THR A 177 -29.89 -18.20 0.50
N ARG A 178 -31.02 -18.90 0.38
CA ARG A 178 -32.32 -18.52 0.94
C ARG A 178 -32.49 -19.28 2.25
N ALA A 179 -32.40 -18.60 3.39
CA ALA A 179 -32.82 -19.17 4.67
C ALA A 179 -34.26 -18.74 4.93
N VAL A 180 -35.15 -19.70 5.20
CA VAL A 180 -36.55 -19.44 5.54
C VAL A 180 -36.76 -19.79 7.01
N ALA A 181 -37.08 -18.79 7.83
CA ALA A 181 -37.50 -18.97 9.21
C ALA A 181 -38.91 -18.38 9.37
N GLY A 182 -39.93 -19.24 9.33
CA GLY A 182 -41.32 -18.81 9.34
C GLY A 182 -41.70 -18.02 8.07
N SER A 183 -42.36 -16.86 8.23
CA SER A 183 -42.74 -15.98 7.11
C SER A 183 -41.64 -15.01 6.67
N LEU A 184 -40.45 -15.06 7.29
CA LEU A 184 -39.34 -14.18 6.95
C LEU A 184 -38.35 -14.90 6.01
N GLN A 185 -38.11 -14.31 4.83
CA GLN A 185 -37.06 -14.74 3.93
C GLN A 185 -35.83 -13.85 4.12
N VAL A 186 -34.70 -14.45 4.47
CA VAL A 186 -33.41 -13.76 4.47
C VAL A 186 -32.61 -14.31 3.29
N VAL A 187 -32.24 -13.40 2.38
CA VAL A 187 -31.39 -13.71 1.22
C VAL A 187 -30.02 -13.12 1.50
N ALA A 188 -29.02 -13.98 1.69
CA ALA A 188 -27.63 -13.55 1.76
C ALA A 188 -27.14 -13.30 0.33
N TYR A 189 -26.52 -12.15 0.07
CA TYR A 189 -25.93 -11.83 -1.23
C TYR A 189 -24.40 -11.83 -1.11
N ALA A 190 -23.72 -12.46 -2.05
CA ALA A 190 -22.31 -12.18 -2.30
C ALA A 190 -22.15 -11.22 -3.44
N LYS A 191 -21.13 -10.38 -3.30
CA LYS A 191 -20.64 -9.53 -4.36
C LYS A 191 -19.59 -10.31 -5.14
N ILE A 192 -19.91 -10.69 -6.37
CA ILE A 192 -19.05 -11.51 -7.24
C ILE A 192 -18.83 -10.75 -8.56
N PRO A 193 -17.66 -10.89 -9.22
CA PRO A 193 -17.44 -10.38 -10.58
C PRO A 193 -18.47 -10.95 -11.55
N CYS A 194 -19.09 -10.10 -12.36
CA CYS A 194 -20.22 -10.49 -13.19
C CYS A 194 -19.76 -11.05 -14.55
N GLN A 195 -19.47 -12.35 -14.67
CA GLN A 195 -18.96 -12.91 -15.93
C GLN A 195 -19.90 -12.63 -17.12
N PRO A 196 -19.40 -12.36 -18.34
CA PRO A 196 -20.21 -12.24 -19.53
C PRO A 196 -20.58 -13.68 -19.93
N GLU A 197 -21.72 -13.87 -20.58
CA GLU A 197 -22.20 -15.21 -20.93
C GLU A 197 -21.29 -16.01 -21.90
N GLU A 198 -20.14 -15.46 -22.33
CA GLU A 198 -19.20 -16.08 -23.28
C GLU A 198 -17.84 -16.50 -22.70
N ALA A 199 -17.68 -16.58 -21.37
CA ALA A 199 -16.44 -17.09 -20.75
C ALA A 199 -16.48 -18.60 -20.39
N LEU A 200 -17.24 -19.40 -21.14
CA LEU A 200 -17.16 -20.88 -21.12
C LEU A 200 -16.40 -21.37 -22.36
N ILE A 201 -15.09 -21.13 -22.44
CA ILE A 201 -14.23 -21.81 -23.40
C ILE A 201 -12.87 -22.12 -22.75
N TRP A 202 -12.76 -23.37 -22.26
CA TRP A 202 -11.60 -24.16 -21.81
C TRP A 202 -10.75 -23.65 -20.63
#